data_AF-A0A2Z3V2G1-F1
#
_entry.id   AF-A0A2Z3V2G1-F1
#
_cell.length_a   1.000
_cell.length_b   1.000
_cell.length_c   1.000
_cell.angle_alpha   90.00
_cell.angle_beta   90.00
_cell.angle_gamma   90.00
#
_symmetry.space_group_name_H-M   'P 1'
#
loop_
_entity.id
_entity.type
_entity.pdbx_description
1 polymer ?
#
loop_
_entity_poly.entity_id
_entity_poly.type
_entity_poly.pdbx_seq_one_letter_code
_entity_poly.pdbx_strand_id
1 'polypeptide(L)'
;MAGFSLLAATFSPAASATASGALACTSPTFSVYPGSSISNLRYGQVDFNFYACSDQAPSSWSASVTKAQVNSTGKNLGFYIDGTSIPTDSTGSYYRYFRGNIFASTCTPRVHFPCARSYSFSVQFQVTKDRFGNPQVYMGSKTAPAGMALFTTP
;
A
#
# COMPACT_ATOMS: atom_id res chain seq x y z
N MET A 1 22.47 -65.87 -34.73
CA MET A 1 23.59 -65.10 -34.16
C MET A 1 23.02 -63.80 -33.63
N ALA A 2 23.08 -63.61 -32.30
CA ALA A 2 22.47 -62.48 -31.60
C ALA A 2 23.37 -61.24 -31.69
N GLY A 3 22.82 -60.12 -32.14
CA GLY A 3 23.46 -58.80 -32.05
C GLY A 3 22.82 -58.00 -30.92
N PHE A 4 23.56 -57.80 -29.84
CA PHE A 4 23.17 -56.95 -28.71
C PHE A 4 23.54 -55.49 -29.02
N SER A 5 22.54 -54.61 -29.13
CA SER A 5 22.75 -53.16 -29.19
C SER A 5 22.71 -52.57 -27.79
N LEU A 6 23.83 -52.02 -27.32
CA LEU A 6 23.93 -51.22 -26.09
C LEU A 6 23.33 -49.82 -26.33
N LEU A 7 22.30 -49.44 -25.56
CA LEU A 7 21.90 -48.04 -25.40
C LEU A 7 22.79 -47.39 -24.33
N ALA A 8 23.62 -46.42 -24.75
CA ALA A 8 24.32 -45.53 -23.83
C ALA A 8 23.37 -44.41 -23.38
N ALA A 9 22.99 -44.42 -22.10
CA ALA A 9 22.26 -43.32 -21.48
C ALA A 9 23.24 -42.18 -21.15
N THR A 10 23.12 -41.06 -21.85
CA THR A 10 23.82 -39.83 -21.54
C THR A 10 23.22 -39.21 -20.27
N PHE A 11 23.91 -39.34 -19.15
CA PHE A 11 23.63 -38.56 -17.95
C PHE A 11 23.99 -37.09 -18.22
N SER A 12 22.99 -36.25 -18.46
CA SER A 12 23.18 -34.79 -18.37
C SER A 12 23.48 -34.44 -16.91
N PRO A 13 24.61 -33.79 -16.59
CA PRO A 13 24.77 -33.21 -15.27
C PRO A 13 23.69 -32.13 -15.13
N ALA A 14 22.81 -32.30 -14.15
CA ALA A 14 21.91 -31.26 -13.70
C ALA A 14 22.78 -30.06 -13.36
N ALA A 15 22.69 -29.01 -14.18
CA ALA A 15 23.34 -27.75 -13.90
C ALA A 15 22.84 -27.29 -12.55
N SER A 16 23.76 -27.22 -11.58
CA SER A 16 23.53 -26.64 -10.27
C SER A 16 22.86 -25.29 -10.48
N ALA A 17 21.58 -25.19 -10.10
CA ALA A 17 20.91 -23.92 -9.97
C ALA A 17 21.73 -23.11 -8.97
N THR A 18 22.54 -22.19 -9.48
CA THR A 18 23.18 -21.14 -8.70
C THR A 18 22.07 -20.48 -7.91
N ALA A 19 22.09 -20.66 -6.59
CA ALA A 19 21.26 -19.90 -5.68
C ALA A 19 21.61 -18.42 -5.85
N SER A 20 20.95 -17.76 -6.80
CA SER A 20 20.85 -16.32 -6.85
C SER A 20 20.24 -15.93 -5.51
N GLY A 21 21.00 -15.23 -4.67
CA GLY A 21 20.49 -14.73 -3.40
C GLY A 21 19.21 -13.95 -3.69
N ALA A 22 18.07 -14.50 -3.29
CA ALA A 22 16.78 -13.92 -3.61
C ALA A 22 16.75 -12.48 -3.10
N LEU A 23 16.71 -11.53 -4.03
CA LEU A 23 16.54 -10.12 -3.74
C LEU A 23 15.26 -9.95 -2.91
N ALA A 24 15.41 -9.46 -1.68
CA ALA A 24 14.27 -9.30 -0.79
C ALA A 24 13.52 -8.01 -1.17
N CYS A 25 12.45 -8.18 -1.95
CA CYS A 25 11.47 -7.14 -2.19
C CYS A 25 10.31 -7.26 -1.20
N THR A 26 9.82 -6.13 -0.72
CA THR A 26 8.60 -6.04 0.08
C THR A 26 7.53 -5.28 -0.72
N SER A 27 6.30 -5.80 -0.72
CA SER A 27 5.16 -5.15 -1.36
C SER A 27 3.90 -5.12 -0.47
N PRO A 28 3.96 -4.52 0.73
CA PRO A 28 2.84 -4.49 1.63
C PRO A 28 1.78 -3.50 1.17
N THR A 29 0.52 -3.79 1.52
CA THR A 29 -0.60 -2.88 1.34
C THR A 29 -1.19 -2.54 2.70
N PHE A 30 -1.36 -1.25 2.98
CA PHE A 30 -1.98 -0.73 4.19
C PHE A 30 -3.35 -0.15 3.86
N SER A 31 -4.38 -0.70 4.51
CA SER A 31 -5.75 -0.20 4.39
C SER A 31 -6.09 0.76 5.52
N VAL A 32 -6.59 1.94 5.15
CA VAL A 32 -7.19 2.89 6.09
C VAL A 32 -8.64 3.14 5.73
N TYR A 33 -9.45 3.46 6.73
CA TYR A 33 -10.89 3.59 6.57
C TYR A 33 -11.34 4.96 7.10
N PRO A 34 -11.54 5.97 6.24
CA PRO A 34 -12.11 7.24 6.69
C PRO A 34 -13.56 7.01 7.15
N GLY A 35 -13.95 7.72 8.20
CA GLY A 35 -15.24 7.56 8.82
C GLY A 35 -15.54 8.61 9.88
N SER A 36 -16.59 8.39 10.68
CA SER A 36 -16.94 9.26 11.80
C SER A 36 -16.44 8.71 13.12
N SER A 37 -15.78 9.56 13.91
CA SER A 37 -15.44 9.25 15.31
C SER A 37 -16.68 9.25 16.21
N ILE A 38 -17.68 10.07 15.90
CA ILE A 38 -18.90 10.22 16.71
C ILE A 38 -19.74 8.94 16.65
N SER A 39 -19.99 8.43 15.45
CA SER A 39 -20.81 7.22 15.25
C SER A 39 -19.98 5.94 15.23
N ASN A 40 -18.64 6.03 15.29
CA ASN A 40 -17.70 4.93 15.11
C ASN A 40 -17.96 4.09 13.83
N LEU A 41 -18.32 4.77 12.74
CA LEU A 41 -18.65 4.14 11.45
C LEU A 41 -17.59 4.43 10.41
N ARG A 42 -17.22 3.41 9.64
CA ARG A 42 -16.35 3.51 8.46
C ARG A 42 -17.21 3.87 7.25
N TYR A 43 -16.82 4.88 6.49
CA TYR A 43 -17.53 5.33 5.29
C TYR A 43 -16.85 4.91 4.00
N GLY A 44 -15.55 4.64 4.05
CA GLY A 44 -14.79 4.20 2.90
C GLY A 44 -13.57 3.39 3.26
N GLN A 45 -12.80 3.05 2.23
CA GLN A 45 -11.53 2.36 2.31
C GLN A 45 -10.58 2.98 1.30
N VAL A 46 -9.34 3.24 1.73
CA VAL A 46 -8.23 3.62 0.87
C VAL A 46 -7.06 2.68 1.15
N ASP A 47 -6.51 2.10 0.09
CA ASP A 47 -5.40 1.15 0.16
C ASP A 47 -4.13 1.77 -0.41
N PHE A 48 -3.09 1.87 0.43
CA PHE A 48 -1.77 2.34 0.05
C PHE A 48 -0.84 1.15 -0.12
N ASN A 49 -0.41 0.90 -1.35
CA ASN A 49 0.56 -0.14 -1.68
C ASN A 49 1.96 0.45 -1.78
N PHE A 50 2.95 -0.28 -1.30
CA PHE A 50 4.36 0.08 -1.34
C PHE A 50 5.12 -0.95 -2.13
N TYR A 51 6.20 -0.55 -2.78
CA TYR A 51 7.13 -1.46 -3.43
C TYR A 51 8.57 -1.00 -3.18
N ALA A 52 9.36 -1.88 -2.57
CA ALA A 52 10.75 -1.61 -2.26
C ALA A 52 11.58 -2.89 -2.33
N CYS A 53 12.76 -2.83 -2.96
CA CYS A 53 13.71 -3.94 -3.03
C CYS A 53 15.04 -3.59 -2.34
N SER A 54 15.73 -4.61 -1.83
CA SER A 54 16.98 -4.49 -1.08
C SER A 54 18.15 -3.92 -1.89
N ASP A 55 18.22 -4.24 -3.18
CA ASP A 55 19.21 -3.76 -4.16
C ASP A 55 18.93 -2.35 -4.67
N GLN A 56 17.74 -1.82 -4.44
CA GLN A 56 17.38 -0.48 -4.84
C GLN A 56 17.82 0.57 -3.80
N ALA A 57 18.16 1.75 -4.30
CA ALA A 57 18.32 2.93 -3.46
C ALA A 57 16.94 3.37 -2.91
N PRO A 58 16.87 3.94 -1.70
CA PRO A 58 15.59 4.43 -1.16
C PRO A 58 14.84 5.42 -2.06
N SER A 59 15.57 6.21 -2.86
CA SER A 59 15.01 7.11 -3.88
C SER A 59 14.27 6.41 -5.02
N SER A 60 14.45 5.10 -5.20
CA SER A 60 13.76 4.28 -6.21
C SER A 60 12.54 3.54 -5.66
N TRP A 61 12.36 3.47 -4.34
CA TRP A 61 11.17 2.85 -3.75
C TRP A 61 9.91 3.63 -4.08
N SER A 62 8.80 2.95 -4.30
CA SER A 62 7.56 3.58 -4.75
C SER A 62 6.39 3.27 -3.84
N ALA A 63 5.37 4.11 -3.94
CA ALA A 63 4.09 3.93 -3.29
C ALA A 63 2.98 4.36 -4.24
N SER A 64 1.83 3.70 -4.16
CA SER A 64 0.66 3.99 -4.98
C SER A 64 -0.63 3.78 -4.20
N VAL A 65 -1.69 4.48 -4.60
CA VAL A 65 -3.03 4.20 -4.11
C VAL A 65 -3.65 3.17 -5.04
N THR A 66 -3.96 1.99 -4.51
CA THR A 66 -4.52 0.88 -5.29
C THR A 66 -6.04 0.79 -5.19
N LYS A 67 -6.60 1.42 -4.16
CA LYS A 67 -8.05 1.46 -3.92
C LYS A 67 -8.44 2.75 -3.25
N ALA A 68 -9.53 3.36 -3.71
CA ALA A 68 -10.20 4.45 -3.03
C ALA A 68 -11.70 4.31 -3.29
N GLN A 69 -12.45 3.85 -2.28
CA GLN A 69 -13.88 3.56 -2.44
C GLN A 69 -14.69 3.99 -1.22
N VAL A 70 -15.96 4.31 -1.47
CA VAL A 70 -16.96 4.59 -0.45
C VAL A 70 -17.90 3.39 -0.34
N ASN A 71 -18.18 2.93 0.89
CA ASN A 71 -19.11 1.83 1.14
C ASN A 71 -20.59 2.30 1.12
N SER A 72 -21.53 1.38 1.29
CA SER A 72 -22.96 1.70 1.25
C SER A 72 -23.37 2.72 2.32
N THR A 73 -22.85 2.60 3.54
CA THR A 73 -23.09 3.55 4.64
C THR A 73 -22.62 4.96 4.27
N GLY A 74 -21.40 5.09 3.77
CA GLY A 74 -20.86 6.38 3.32
C GLY A 74 -21.71 6.99 2.21
N LYS A 75 -22.08 6.21 1.18
CA LYS A 75 -22.93 6.68 0.08
C LYS A 75 -24.30 7.17 0.56
N ASN A 76 -24.95 6.43 1.47
CA ASN A 76 -26.25 6.80 2.02
C ASN A 76 -26.20 8.07 2.88
N LEU A 77 -25.05 8.36 3.49
CA LEU A 77 -24.79 9.59 4.25
C LEU A 77 -24.22 10.71 3.36
N GLY A 78 -24.11 10.48 2.06
CA GLY A 78 -23.60 11.46 1.10
C GLY A 78 -22.11 11.76 1.28
N PHE A 79 -21.32 10.80 1.75
CA PHE A 79 -19.86 10.89 1.84
C PHE A 79 -19.22 10.50 0.50
N TYR A 80 -18.23 11.26 0.07
CA TYR A 80 -17.47 11.05 -1.15
C TYR A 80 -15.97 11.12 -0.86
N ILE A 81 -15.17 10.34 -1.59
CA ILE A 81 -13.72 10.52 -1.64
C ILE A 81 -13.45 11.27 -2.93
N ASP A 82 -13.04 12.52 -2.81
CA ASP A 82 -12.84 13.43 -3.95
C ASP A 82 -11.47 13.21 -4.61
N GLY A 83 -10.50 12.72 -3.83
CA GLY A 83 -9.17 12.42 -4.34
C GLY A 83 -8.25 11.80 -3.29
N THR A 84 -7.20 11.16 -3.78
CA THR A 84 -6.17 10.52 -2.94
C THR A 84 -4.80 10.76 -3.54
N SER A 85 -3.78 10.92 -2.69
CA SER A 85 -2.39 11.02 -3.14
C SER A 85 -1.44 10.38 -2.14
N ILE A 86 -0.25 9.98 -2.59
CA ILE A 86 0.83 9.50 -1.71
C ILE A 86 2.19 10.09 -2.09
N PRO A 87 2.38 11.42 -1.92
CA PRO A 87 3.67 12.06 -2.15
C PRO A 87 4.78 11.49 -1.26
N THR A 88 6.01 11.69 -1.72
CA THR A 88 7.21 11.51 -0.89
C THR A 88 7.42 12.77 -0.06
N ASP A 89 7.53 12.60 1.27
CA ASP A 89 7.82 13.71 2.20
C ASP A 89 9.32 13.98 2.30
N SER A 90 10.14 12.92 2.44
CA SER A 90 11.60 13.03 2.50
C SER A 90 12.29 11.70 2.17
N THR A 91 13.56 11.77 1.77
CA THR A 91 14.39 10.60 1.43
C THR A 91 15.76 10.73 2.09
N GLY A 92 16.25 9.65 2.68
CA GLY A 92 17.61 9.54 3.22
C GLY A 92 18.35 8.32 2.65
N SER A 93 19.55 8.04 3.16
CA SER A 93 20.42 6.97 2.63
C SER A 93 19.89 5.56 2.88
N TYR A 94 19.03 5.37 3.89
CA TYR A 94 18.47 4.06 4.29
C TYR A 94 16.97 4.10 4.57
N TYR A 95 16.30 5.23 4.30
CA TYR A 95 14.88 5.41 4.56
C TYR A 95 14.21 6.32 3.52
N ARG A 96 12.88 6.22 3.44
CA ARG A 96 12.01 7.13 2.70
C ARG A 96 10.69 7.29 3.41
N TYR A 97 10.20 8.52 3.49
CA TYR A 97 8.90 8.85 4.08
C TYR A 97 7.90 9.18 2.99
N PHE A 98 6.69 8.64 3.14
CA PHE A 98 5.54 8.91 2.30
C PHE A 98 4.39 9.44 3.15
N ARG A 99 3.53 10.26 2.55
CA ARG A 99 2.32 10.76 3.19
C ARG A 99 1.11 10.43 2.34
N GLY A 100 0.29 9.49 2.80
CA GLY A 100 -1.01 9.24 2.20
C GLY A 100 -1.97 10.36 2.57
N ASN A 101 -2.53 11.06 1.59
CA ASN A 101 -3.57 12.07 1.77
C ASN A 101 -4.89 11.58 1.17
N ILE A 102 -5.99 11.84 1.86
CA ILE A 102 -7.35 11.52 1.41
C ILE A 102 -8.18 12.78 1.54
N PHE A 103 -8.73 13.23 0.43
CA PHE A 103 -9.67 14.35 0.37
C PHE A 103 -11.07 13.79 0.20
N ALA A 104 -11.99 14.28 1.02
CA ALA A 104 -13.36 13.79 1.05
C ALA A 104 -14.33 14.93 1.27
N SER A 105 -15.56 14.73 0.83
CA SER A 105 -16.65 15.68 0.99
C SER A 105 -17.90 14.98 1.48
N THR A 106 -18.78 15.75 2.11
CA THR A 106 -20.15 15.31 2.40
C THR A 106 -21.12 16.23 1.69
N CYS A 107 -21.99 15.68 0.86
CA CYS A 107 -23.01 16.40 0.08
C CYS A 107 -24.38 15.75 0.32
N THR A 108 -25.48 16.45 0.00
CA THR A 108 -26.80 15.82 0.10
C THR A 108 -26.85 14.59 -0.83
N PRO A 109 -27.18 13.38 -0.34
CA PRO A 109 -26.95 12.12 -1.08
C PRO A 109 -27.61 12.04 -2.46
N ARG A 110 -28.67 12.84 -2.70
CA ARG A 110 -29.40 12.87 -3.98
C ARG A 110 -28.90 13.94 -4.94
N VAL A 111 -28.35 15.04 -4.44
CA VAL A 111 -28.09 16.24 -5.24
C VAL A 111 -26.63 16.35 -5.64
N HIS A 112 -25.72 15.65 -4.92
CA HIS A 112 -24.25 15.68 -5.09
C HIS A 112 -23.62 17.09 -4.97
N PHE A 113 -24.43 18.15 -4.92
CA PHE A 113 -24.06 19.55 -4.81
C PHE A 113 -25.22 20.36 -4.20
N PRO A 114 -24.97 21.41 -3.38
CA PRO A 114 -23.67 21.78 -2.83
C PRO A 114 -23.20 20.77 -1.77
N CYS A 115 -21.89 20.60 -1.66
CA CYS A 115 -21.31 19.81 -0.58
C CYS A 115 -21.31 20.63 0.71
N ALA A 116 -21.85 20.04 1.78
CA ALA A 116 -21.98 20.69 3.07
C ALA A 116 -20.63 20.93 3.74
N ARG A 117 -19.67 20.00 3.57
CA ARG A 117 -18.35 20.03 4.23
C ARG A 117 -17.29 19.28 3.43
N SER A 118 -16.05 19.71 3.55
CA SER A 118 -14.85 19.03 3.04
C SER A 118 -13.93 18.62 4.18
N TYR A 119 -13.21 17.53 3.98
CA TYR A 119 -12.36 16.86 4.96
C TYR A 119 -11.02 16.49 4.32
N SER A 120 -9.96 16.56 5.12
CA SER A 120 -8.63 16.10 4.73
C SER A 120 -8.11 15.16 5.80
N PHE A 121 -7.76 13.94 5.39
CA PHE A 121 -7.13 12.94 6.24
C PHE A 121 -5.70 12.73 5.77
N SER A 122 -4.81 12.41 6.71
CA SER A 122 -3.45 12.00 6.37
C SER A 122 -2.97 10.81 7.20
N VAL A 123 -2.10 10.01 6.59
CA VAL A 123 -1.39 8.91 7.22
C VAL A 123 0.06 8.93 6.77
N GLN A 124 0.97 8.82 7.73
CA GLN A 124 2.41 8.78 7.44
C GLN A 124 2.87 7.33 7.27
N PHE A 125 3.82 7.13 6.36
CA PHE A 125 4.49 5.85 6.17
C PHE A 125 5.99 6.05 6.10
N GLN A 126 6.73 5.10 6.66
CA GLN A 126 8.18 5.05 6.61
C GLN A 126 8.61 3.73 6.00
N VAL A 127 9.42 3.79 4.95
CA VAL A 127 10.15 2.64 4.42
C VAL A 127 11.59 2.74 4.90
N THR A 128 12.16 1.67 5.43
CA THR A 128 13.56 1.65 5.90
C THR A 128 14.19 0.28 5.74
N LYS A 129 15.51 0.21 5.58
CA LYS A 129 16.24 -1.08 5.56
C LYS A 129 16.46 -1.57 7.00
N ASP A 130 16.20 -2.86 7.23
CA ASP A 130 16.59 -3.53 8.47
C ASP A 130 18.12 -3.77 8.51
N ARG A 131 18.59 -4.40 9.61
CA ARG A 131 20.02 -4.73 9.79
C ARG A 131 20.59 -5.68 8.72
N PHE A 132 19.73 -6.36 7.97
CA PHE A 132 20.11 -7.28 6.89
C PHE A 132 19.98 -6.63 5.50
N GLY A 133 19.59 -5.35 5.43
CA GLY A 133 19.41 -4.63 4.17
C GLY A 133 18.04 -4.83 3.53
N ASN A 134 17.11 -5.53 4.20
CA ASN A 134 15.77 -5.76 3.64
C ASN A 134 14.86 -4.57 3.93
N PRO A 135 14.11 -4.07 2.94
CA PRO A 135 13.16 -3.00 3.15
C PRO A 135 11.98 -3.46 4.02
N GLN A 136 11.60 -2.61 4.96
CA GLN A 136 10.46 -2.76 5.86
C GLN A 136 9.60 -1.49 5.76
N VAL A 137 8.28 -1.64 5.79
CA VAL A 137 7.33 -0.52 5.73
C VAL A 137 6.57 -0.42 7.02
N TYR A 138 6.52 0.78 7.59
CA TYR A 138 5.84 1.08 8.84
C TYR A 138 4.79 2.16 8.61
N MET A 139 3.61 1.95 9.16
CA MET A 139 2.57 2.97 9.24
C MET A 139 2.79 3.79 10.52
N GLY A 140 2.88 5.10 10.36
CA GLY A 140 3.11 6.07 11.42
C GLY A 140 1.83 6.77 11.89
N SER A 141 1.94 8.07 12.14
CA SER A 141 0.84 8.88 12.64
C SER A 141 -0.31 9.00 11.63
N LYS A 142 -1.52 9.15 12.16
CA LYS A 142 -2.76 9.33 11.40
C LYS A 142 -3.46 10.59 11.91
N THR A 143 -3.94 11.41 10.98
CA THR A 143 -4.65 12.64 11.28
C THR A 143 -6.02 12.62 10.61
N ALA A 144 -7.05 13.01 11.35
CA ALA A 144 -8.40 13.18 10.87
C ALA A 144 -8.95 14.52 11.37
N PRO A 145 -9.85 15.17 10.60
CA PRO A 145 -10.50 16.40 11.02
C PRO A 145 -11.49 16.14 12.16
N ALA A 146 -11.91 17.21 12.85
CA ALA A 146 -12.83 17.12 13.97
C ALA A 146 -14.15 16.41 13.59
N GLY A 147 -14.60 15.49 14.44
CA GLY A 147 -15.80 14.66 14.20
C GLY A 147 -15.60 13.49 13.23
N MET A 148 -14.41 13.36 12.64
CA MET A 148 -14.03 12.27 11.76
C MET A 148 -12.96 11.38 12.41
N ALA A 149 -12.72 10.22 11.80
CA ALA A 149 -11.70 9.26 12.21
C ALA A 149 -11.06 8.59 10.99
N LEU A 150 -9.81 8.15 11.17
CA LEU A 150 -9.11 7.31 10.20
C LEU A 150 -8.78 5.96 10.86
N PHE A 151 -9.68 5.00 10.66
CA PHE A 151 -9.55 3.67 11.25
C PHE A 151 -8.54 2.82 10.51
N THR A 152 -7.95 1.86 11.21
CA THR A 152 -7.09 0.81 10.68
C THR A 152 -7.60 -0.52 11.22
N THR A 153 -7.44 -1.61 10.47
CA THR A 153 -7.62 -2.95 11.03
C THR A 153 -6.36 -3.36 11.81
N PRO A 154 -6.50 -4.10 12.93
CA PRO A 154 -5.36 -4.72 13.60
C PRO A 154 -4.58 -5.67 12.69
#